data_AF-A0A921NFN2-F1
#
_entry.id   AF-A0A921NFN2-F1
#
_cell.length_a   1.000
_cell.length_b   1.000
_cell.length_c   1.000
_cell.angle_alpha   90.00
_cell.angle_beta   90.00
_cell.angle_gamma   90.00
#
_symmetry.space_group_name_H-M   'P 1'
#
loop_
_entity.id
_entity.type
_entity.pdbx_description
1 polymer ?
#
loop_
_entity_poly.entity_id
_entity_poly.type
_entity_poly.pdbx_seq_one_letter_code
_entity_poly.pdbx_strand_id
1 'polypeptide(L)'
;MKTPVSLLSGALLLAMTSSVFAASSVDLSVKGLITPSACTPSLPGDIDFGKIAAKDLNIDTGTLLERKTVPLSVNCDAATLFAIQPIDNRAGSAVNRFYFGLGMTNENQKLGRYLLAFTNPVAETPSTLLAMYNADGFWVTLLSDEVIGPHVLVALGSRGDSGWAPHPIKDAVMDVTLEATINPAKDLTLTDEVAIDGSATFEVKYL
;
A
#
# COMPACT_ATOMS: atom_id res chain seq x y z
N MET A 1 -22.30 58.17 71.47
CA MET A 1 -21.71 56.92 70.94
C MET A 1 -20.35 57.26 70.33
N LYS A 2 -19.35 56.45 70.65
CA LYS A 2 -17.91 56.76 70.55
C LYS A 2 -17.29 56.13 69.29
N THR A 3 -16.35 56.88 68.69
CA THR A 3 -15.04 56.44 68.13
C THR A 3 -15.01 55.75 66.74
N PRO A 4 -13.84 55.68 66.05
CA PRO A 4 -13.30 56.75 65.20
C PRO A 4 -12.79 56.25 63.83
N VAL A 5 -12.38 57.19 62.98
CA VAL A 5 -11.80 56.98 61.65
C VAL A 5 -10.40 56.35 61.74
N SER A 6 -10.18 55.30 60.94
CA SER A 6 -8.89 54.64 60.69
C SER A 6 -8.20 55.29 59.49
N LEU A 7 -6.87 55.43 59.53
CA LEU A 7 -5.97 55.22 58.38
C LEU A 7 -4.50 55.21 58.87
N LEU A 8 -3.89 54.03 58.79
CA LEU A 8 -2.46 53.77 58.95
C LEU A 8 -1.69 54.17 57.68
N SER A 9 -0.45 54.63 57.84
CA SER A 9 0.64 54.37 56.88
C SER A 9 2.00 54.47 57.57
N GLY A 10 2.61 53.31 57.82
CA GLY A 10 4.00 53.15 58.25
C GLY A 10 4.67 52.11 57.35
N ALA A 11 5.79 52.50 56.75
CA ALA A 11 6.59 51.71 55.81
C ALA A 11 7.43 50.62 56.50
N LEU A 12 7.71 49.50 55.82
CA LEU A 12 9.03 48.84 55.87
C LEU A 12 9.25 47.80 54.76
N LEU A 13 10.45 47.82 54.20
CA LEU A 13 11.03 46.91 53.19
C LEU A 13 11.22 45.48 53.72
N LEU A 14 11.31 44.48 52.82
CA LEU A 14 12.29 43.37 52.85
C LEU A 14 12.24 42.56 51.54
N ALA A 15 13.39 42.50 50.86
CA ALA A 15 13.64 41.60 49.73
C ALA A 15 13.90 40.18 50.25
N MET A 16 13.29 39.17 49.62
CA MET A 16 13.75 37.77 49.68
C MET A 16 13.50 37.08 48.35
N THR A 17 14.60 36.79 47.64
CA THR A 17 14.69 35.91 46.49
C THR A 17 14.29 34.49 46.90
N SER A 18 13.30 33.91 46.21
CA SER A 18 12.99 32.48 46.33
C SER A 18 13.23 31.82 44.97
N SER A 19 14.32 31.06 44.87
CA SER A 19 14.64 30.17 43.76
C SER A 19 13.58 29.08 43.68
N VAL A 20 12.68 29.18 42.71
CA VAL A 20 11.70 28.13 42.44
C VAL A 20 12.35 27.12 41.50
N PHE A 21 12.49 25.89 41.97
CA PHE A 21 13.03 24.76 41.21
C PHE A 21 12.20 24.52 39.93
N ALA A 22 12.87 24.54 38.78
CA ALA A 22 12.30 24.05 37.54
C ALA A 22 12.17 22.52 37.62
N ALA A 23 10.94 22.02 37.75
CA ALA A 23 10.66 20.60 37.62
C ALA A 23 10.90 20.17 36.17
N SER A 24 11.88 19.31 35.91
CA SER A 24 12.06 18.67 34.61
C SER A 24 11.11 17.47 34.51
N SER A 25 10.06 17.60 33.72
CA SER A 25 9.21 16.48 33.31
C SER A 25 9.69 15.90 31.98
N VAL A 26 9.63 14.57 31.85
CA VAL A 26 9.86 13.83 30.60
C VAL A 26 8.59 13.08 30.24
N ASP A 27 8.17 13.17 28.99
CA ASP A 27 6.98 12.49 28.49
C ASP A 27 7.31 11.07 28.01
N LEU A 28 6.57 10.08 28.50
CA LEU A 28 6.57 8.71 27.98
C LEU A 28 5.29 8.49 27.17
N SER A 29 5.44 8.31 25.85
CA SER A 29 4.32 7.96 24.98
C SER A 29 4.31 6.47 24.69
N VAL A 30 3.28 5.77 25.15
CA VAL A 30 2.98 4.38 24.78
C VAL A 30 1.82 4.40 23.79
N LYS A 31 2.05 3.89 22.58
CA LYS A 31 1.06 3.79 21.51
C LYS A 31 0.90 2.33 21.10
N GLY A 32 -0.34 1.92 20.85
CA GLY A 32 -0.68 0.61 20.30
C GLY A 32 -2.10 0.63 19.71
N LEU A 33 -2.35 -0.24 18.75
CA LEU A 33 -3.66 -0.45 18.12
C LEU A 33 -4.00 -1.94 18.19
N ILE A 34 -5.21 -2.27 18.65
CA ILE A 34 -5.74 -3.64 18.62
C ILE A 34 -6.78 -3.67 17.50
N THR A 35 -6.54 -4.46 16.45
CA THR A 35 -7.46 -4.64 15.32
C THR A 35 -8.36 -5.85 15.59
N PRO A 36 -9.67 -5.70 15.81
CA PRO A 36 -10.55 -6.77 16.29
C PRO A 36 -10.90 -7.85 15.25
N SER A 37 -10.79 -7.54 13.96
CA SER A 37 -11.00 -8.48 12.85
C SER A 37 -9.75 -8.55 11.99
N ALA A 38 -9.00 -9.65 12.10
CA ALA A 38 -7.79 -9.82 11.30
C ALA A 38 -8.17 -10.45 9.95
N CYS A 39 -8.17 -9.65 8.89
CA CYS A 39 -8.21 -10.17 7.53
C CYS A 39 -6.84 -10.73 7.16
N THR A 40 -6.81 -11.99 6.71
CA THR A 40 -5.58 -12.66 6.28
C THR A 40 -5.59 -12.81 4.76
N PRO A 41 -4.71 -12.10 4.03
CA PRO A 41 -4.52 -12.34 2.62
C PRO A 41 -3.73 -13.63 2.39
N SER A 42 -4.06 -14.37 1.34
CA SER A 42 -3.35 -15.56 0.91
C SER A 42 -3.26 -15.60 -0.60
N LEU A 43 -2.04 -15.80 -1.11
CA LEU A 43 -1.72 -15.96 -2.52
C LEU A 43 -0.95 -17.29 -2.64
N PRO A 44 -1.15 -18.09 -3.70
CA PRO A 44 -0.23 -19.18 -3.98
C PRO A 44 1.18 -18.61 -4.17
N GLY A 45 2.18 -19.48 -4.00
CA GLY A 45 3.60 -19.11 -4.03
C GLY A 45 4.09 -18.56 -5.37
N ASP A 46 5.38 -18.72 -5.63
CA ASP A 46 6.08 -18.00 -6.69
C ASP A 46 5.48 -18.20 -8.10
N ILE A 47 5.41 -17.10 -8.87
CA ILE A 47 5.08 -17.14 -10.30
C ILE A 47 6.39 -17.35 -11.06
N ASP A 48 6.52 -18.53 -11.69
CA ASP A 48 7.69 -18.88 -12.49
C ASP A 48 7.43 -18.67 -14.00
N PHE A 49 8.31 -17.91 -14.64
CA PHE A 49 8.33 -17.70 -16.09
C PHE A 49 9.20 -18.73 -16.83
N GLY A 50 9.91 -19.57 -16.09
CA GLY A 50 10.90 -20.50 -16.62
C GLY A 50 12.10 -19.77 -17.23
N LYS A 51 12.80 -20.47 -18.13
CA LYS A 51 13.94 -19.91 -18.86
C LYS A 51 13.47 -19.26 -20.16
N ILE A 52 13.84 -18.01 -20.35
CA ILE A 52 13.61 -17.26 -21.59
C ILE A 52 14.97 -17.05 -22.25
N ALA A 53 15.12 -17.48 -23.50
CA ALA A 53 16.38 -17.25 -24.22
C ALA A 53 16.48 -15.79 -24.66
N ALA A 54 17.65 -15.16 -24.49
CA ALA A 54 17.86 -13.76 -24.87
C ALA A 54 17.51 -13.46 -26.34
N LYS A 55 17.69 -14.45 -27.23
CA LYS A 55 17.34 -14.36 -28.65
C LYS A 55 15.83 -14.26 -28.93
N ASP A 56 14.99 -14.66 -27.97
CA ASP A 56 13.53 -14.62 -28.08
C ASP A 56 12.98 -13.27 -27.61
N LEU A 57 13.84 -12.40 -27.06
CA LEU A 57 13.50 -11.03 -26.70
C LEU A 57 13.58 -10.10 -27.91
N ASN A 58 12.65 -9.16 -27.98
CA ASN A 58 12.67 -8.08 -28.96
C ASN A 58 13.87 -7.16 -28.73
N ILE A 59 14.58 -6.87 -29.81
CA ILE A 59 15.78 -6.01 -29.78
C ILE A 59 15.39 -4.56 -29.55
N ASP A 60 14.34 -4.07 -30.23
CA ASP A 60 14.01 -2.64 -30.29
C ASP A 60 12.86 -2.22 -29.39
N THR A 61 12.01 -3.15 -28.99
CA THR A 61 10.80 -2.92 -28.20
C THR A 61 10.77 -3.81 -26.97
N GLY A 62 9.88 -3.49 -26.03
CA GLY A 62 9.65 -4.37 -24.88
C GLY A 62 9.09 -5.72 -25.32
N THR A 63 9.48 -6.78 -24.62
CA THR A 63 8.98 -8.13 -24.84
C THR A 63 7.92 -8.46 -23.79
N LEU A 64 6.67 -8.57 -24.22
CA LEU A 64 5.57 -9.00 -23.36
C LEU A 64 5.72 -10.50 -23.08
N LEU A 65 5.69 -10.87 -21.80
CA LEU A 65 5.72 -12.26 -21.38
C LEU A 65 4.30 -12.84 -21.31
N GLU A 66 4.21 -14.17 -21.21
CA GLU A 66 2.94 -14.85 -20.99
C GLU A 66 2.27 -14.34 -19.71
N ARG A 67 0.97 -14.02 -19.77
CA ARG A 67 0.20 -13.65 -18.57
C ARG A 67 0.13 -14.83 -17.61
N LYS A 68 0.39 -14.57 -16.33
CA LYS A 68 0.26 -15.58 -15.27
C LYS A 68 -0.81 -15.11 -14.29
N THR A 69 -1.80 -15.97 -14.05
CA THR A 69 -2.94 -15.67 -13.18
C THR A 69 -2.91 -16.56 -11.95
N VAL A 70 -3.10 -15.95 -10.79
CA VAL A 70 -3.14 -16.63 -9.49
C VAL A 70 -4.33 -16.13 -8.67
N PRO A 71 -5.03 -17.01 -7.91
CA PRO A 71 -6.09 -16.57 -7.01
C PRO A 71 -5.52 -15.89 -5.77
N LEU A 72 -6.01 -14.70 -5.46
CA LEU A 72 -5.83 -14.01 -4.18
C LEU A 72 -7.08 -14.21 -3.34
N SER A 73 -6.94 -14.81 -2.15
CA SER A 73 -8.01 -14.87 -1.15
C SER A 73 -7.75 -13.91 0.00
N VAL A 74 -8.81 -13.36 0.55
CA VAL A 74 -8.78 -12.58 1.80
C VAL A 74 -9.89 -13.10 2.70
N ASN A 75 -9.51 -13.63 3.86
CA ASN A 75 -10.43 -14.20 4.83
C ASN A 75 -10.37 -13.43 6.14
N CYS A 76 -11.50 -12.93 6.61
CA CYS A 76 -11.63 -12.14 7.82
C CYS A 76 -12.47 -12.88 8.86
N ASP A 77 -12.22 -12.62 10.15
CA ASP A 77 -13.00 -13.23 11.25
C ASP A 77 -14.49 -12.83 11.21
N ALA A 78 -14.76 -11.62 10.71
CA ALA A 78 -16.10 -11.03 10.54
C ALA A 78 -16.13 -10.14 9.28
N ALA A 79 -17.34 -9.83 8.81
CA ALA A 79 -17.52 -8.89 7.70
C ALA A 79 -16.83 -7.56 8.01
N THR A 80 -15.84 -7.19 7.19
CA THR A 80 -14.92 -6.09 7.45
C THR A 80 -14.81 -5.21 6.21
N LEU A 81 -14.77 -3.89 6.41
CA LEU A 81 -14.52 -2.95 5.32
C LEU A 81 -13.00 -2.86 5.09
N PHE A 82 -12.53 -3.31 3.93
CA PHE A 82 -11.11 -3.31 3.61
C PHE A 82 -10.83 -3.02 2.14
N ALA A 83 -9.57 -2.67 1.87
CA ALA A 83 -8.96 -2.63 0.55
C ALA A 83 -7.64 -3.40 0.56
N ILE A 84 -7.19 -3.82 -0.61
CA ILE A 84 -5.91 -4.47 -0.85
C ILE A 84 -4.99 -3.44 -1.49
N GLN A 85 -3.79 -3.28 -0.93
CA GLN A 85 -2.75 -2.42 -1.48
C GLN A 85 -1.54 -3.27 -1.91
N PRO A 86 -1.30 -3.42 -3.20
CA PRO A 86 -0.04 -3.96 -3.70
C PRO A 86 1.12 -2.99 -3.45
N ILE A 87 2.21 -3.50 -2.90
CA ILE A 87 3.46 -2.76 -2.62
C ILE A 87 4.60 -3.43 -3.36
N ASP A 88 5.39 -2.67 -4.12
CA ASP A 88 6.57 -3.20 -4.81
C ASP A 88 7.76 -3.33 -3.83
N ASN A 89 8.21 -4.57 -3.59
CA ASN A 89 9.38 -4.85 -2.77
C ASN A 89 10.70 -4.58 -3.53
N ARG A 90 10.62 -4.31 -4.84
CA ARG A 90 11.73 -4.07 -5.77
C ARG A 90 11.63 -2.70 -6.43
N ALA A 91 11.04 -1.71 -5.76
CA ALA A 91 10.80 -0.37 -6.29
C ALA A 91 12.04 0.34 -6.88
N GLY A 92 13.25 0.03 -6.38
CA GLY A 92 14.50 0.56 -6.95
C GLY A 92 14.80 0.11 -8.39
N SER A 93 14.23 -1.03 -8.81
CA SER A 93 14.36 -1.57 -10.16
C SER A 93 13.23 -1.13 -11.11
N ALA A 94 12.17 -0.53 -10.59
CA ALA A 94 11.06 -0.05 -11.40
C ALA A 94 11.48 1.14 -12.29
N VAL A 95 10.96 1.20 -13.52
CA VAL A 95 11.26 2.32 -14.43
C VAL A 95 10.69 3.65 -13.92
N ASN A 96 9.55 3.62 -13.21
CA ASN A 96 9.00 4.75 -12.45
C ASN A 96 8.04 4.22 -11.36
N ARG A 97 7.45 5.14 -10.57
CA ARG A 97 6.56 4.80 -9.43
C ARG A 97 5.23 4.11 -9.79
N PHE A 98 4.85 4.07 -11.06
CA PHE A 98 3.57 3.51 -11.53
C PHE A 98 3.69 2.04 -11.96
N TYR A 99 4.90 1.47 -11.93
CA TYR A 99 5.15 0.11 -12.34
C TYR A 99 5.86 -0.65 -11.23
N PHE A 100 5.65 -1.95 -11.16
CA PHE A 100 6.47 -2.82 -10.35
C PHE A 100 7.75 -3.19 -11.11
N GLY A 101 8.88 -3.29 -10.41
CA GLY A 101 10.16 -3.66 -11.01
C GLY A 101 10.38 -5.18 -11.10
N LEU A 102 11.02 -5.64 -12.17
CA LEU A 102 11.42 -7.05 -12.36
C LEU A 102 12.87 -7.33 -11.95
N GLY A 103 13.50 -6.43 -11.19
CA GLY A 103 14.92 -6.54 -10.84
C GLY A 103 15.84 -5.86 -11.87
N MET A 104 17.14 -6.12 -11.71
CA MET A 104 18.20 -5.55 -12.53
C MET A 104 19.11 -6.63 -13.11
N THR A 105 19.78 -6.32 -14.21
CA THR A 105 20.92 -7.09 -14.71
C THR A 105 22.13 -6.93 -13.77
N ASN A 106 23.16 -7.75 -13.97
CA ASN A 106 24.41 -7.64 -13.22
C ASN A 106 25.12 -6.29 -13.44
N GLU A 107 24.81 -5.63 -14.57
CA GLU A 107 25.30 -4.32 -14.97
C GLU A 107 24.42 -3.16 -14.45
N ASN A 108 23.49 -3.45 -13.53
CA ASN A 108 22.53 -2.49 -12.95
C ASN A 108 21.56 -1.86 -13.97
N GLN A 109 21.25 -2.57 -15.06
CA GLN A 109 20.21 -2.13 -15.99
C GLN A 109 18.85 -2.65 -15.50
N LYS A 110 17.81 -1.83 -15.56
CA LYS A 110 16.45 -2.24 -15.18
C LYS A 110 15.96 -3.30 -16.17
N LEU A 111 15.73 -4.52 -15.69
CA LEU A 111 15.38 -5.66 -16.55
C LEU A 111 14.03 -5.45 -17.25
N GLY A 112 13.08 -4.88 -16.52
CA GLY A 112 11.73 -4.68 -17.03
C GLY A 112 10.77 -4.28 -15.94
N ARG A 113 9.48 -4.48 -16.22
CA ARG A 113 8.38 -4.10 -15.34
C ARG A 113 7.25 -5.10 -15.37
N TYR A 114 6.39 -5.06 -14.37
CA TYR A 114 5.07 -5.69 -14.44
C TYR A 114 3.98 -4.78 -13.89
N LEU A 115 2.74 -5.12 -14.21
CA LEU A 115 1.52 -4.57 -13.64
C LEU A 115 0.59 -5.72 -13.26
N LEU A 116 -0.46 -5.40 -12.49
CA LEU A 116 -1.42 -6.39 -11.98
C LEU A 116 -2.83 -6.05 -12.46
N ALA A 117 -3.52 -7.00 -13.08
CA ALA A 117 -4.96 -6.92 -13.31
C ALA A 117 -5.70 -7.75 -12.26
N PHE A 118 -6.88 -7.27 -11.84
CA PHE A 118 -7.74 -7.98 -10.90
C PHE A 118 -9.04 -8.33 -11.61
N THR A 119 -9.48 -9.59 -11.50
CA THR A 119 -10.67 -10.08 -12.19
C THR A 119 -11.44 -11.09 -11.34
N ASN A 120 -12.63 -11.46 -11.80
CA ASN A 120 -13.44 -12.55 -11.23
C ASN A 120 -13.64 -12.48 -9.69
N PRO A 121 -14.09 -11.33 -9.14
CA PRO A 121 -14.36 -11.26 -7.71
C PRO A 121 -15.49 -12.22 -7.33
N VAL A 122 -15.26 -13.02 -6.30
CA VAL A 122 -16.24 -13.90 -5.66
C VAL A 122 -16.24 -13.60 -4.17
N ALA A 123 -17.41 -13.26 -3.63
CA ALA A 123 -17.62 -13.00 -2.21
C ALA A 123 -19.04 -13.39 -1.81
N GLU A 124 -19.35 -13.38 -0.51
CA GLU A 124 -20.69 -13.72 0.00
C GLU A 124 -21.76 -12.69 -0.41
N THR A 125 -21.35 -11.47 -0.72
CA THR A 125 -22.19 -10.41 -1.27
C THR A 125 -21.78 -10.17 -2.73
N PRO A 126 -22.72 -10.05 -3.69
CA PRO A 126 -22.38 -9.68 -5.06
C PRO A 126 -21.59 -8.38 -5.10
N SER A 127 -20.38 -8.43 -5.67
CA SER A 127 -19.44 -7.31 -5.67
C SER A 127 -18.83 -7.06 -7.04
N THR A 128 -18.49 -5.81 -7.27
CA THR A 128 -17.64 -5.32 -8.34
C THR A 128 -16.27 -4.96 -7.77
N LEU A 129 -15.21 -5.13 -8.56
CA LEU A 129 -13.90 -4.61 -8.21
C LEU A 129 -13.88 -3.09 -8.37
N LEU A 130 -13.37 -2.42 -7.36
CA LEU A 130 -13.20 -0.97 -7.32
C LEU A 130 -11.73 -0.63 -7.15
N ALA A 131 -11.30 0.49 -7.72
CA ALA A 131 -9.98 1.06 -7.52
C ALA A 131 -10.06 2.48 -6.97
N MET A 132 -9.07 2.84 -6.14
CA MET A 132 -8.80 4.21 -5.72
C MET A 132 -7.33 4.54 -6.04
N TYR A 133 -7.14 5.40 -7.04
CA TYR A 133 -5.83 5.71 -7.63
C TYR A 133 -5.05 6.78 -6.88
N ASN A 134 -5.77 7.76 -6.36
CA ASN A 134 -5.24 8.81 -5.50
C ASN A 134 -5.94 8.61 -4.16
N ALA A 135 -5.23 8.67 -3.02
CA ALA A 135 -5.84 8.44 -1.70
C ALA A 135 -6.79 9.58 -1.26
N ASP A 136 -7.76 9.91 -2.10
CA ASP A 136 -8.72 11.02 -2.02
C ASP A 136 -10.13 10.55 -1.59
N GLY A 137 -10.31 9.24 -1.42
CA GLY A 137 -11.59 8.62 -1.06
C GLY A 137 -12.50 8.35 -2.25
N PHE A 138 -12.07 8.63 -3.48
CA PHE A 138 -12.89 8.45 -4.68
C PHE A 138 -12.67 7.08 -5.31
N TRP A 139 -13.71 6.24 -5.21
CA TRP A 139 -13.71 4.90 -5.79
C TRP A 139 -14.33 4.90 -7.18
N VAL A 140 -13.68 4.20 -8.10
CA VAL A 140 -14.18 3.92 -9.46
C VAL A 140 -14.22 2.42 -9.69
N THR A 141 -15.02 2.00 -10.67
CA THR A 141 -14.97 0.61 -11.15
C THR A 141 -13.59 0.30 -11.71
N LEU A 142 -12.99 -0.80 -11.28
CA LEU A 142 -11.80 -1.37 -11.89
C LEU A 142 -12.23 -2.35 -12.98
N LEU A 143 -11.90 -2.05 -14.24
CA LEU A 143 -12.31 -2.88 -15.37
C LEU A 143 -11.42 -4.13 -15.49
N SER A 144 -11.96 -5.18 -16.10
CA SER A 144 -11.26 -6.48 -16.19
C SER A 144 -10.01 -6.47 -17.06
N ASP A 145 -9.89 -5.51 -17.97
CA ASP A 145 -8.74 -5.28 -18.85
C ASP A 145 -7.81 -4.17 -18.32
N GLU A 146 -8.13 -3.59 -17.16
CA GLU A 146 -7.35 -2.54 -16.54
C GLU A 146 -6.27 -3.13 -15.63
N VAL A 147 -5.06 -2.59 -15.77
CA VAL A 147 -3.90 -2.98 -14.99
C VAL A 147 -3.52 -1.86 -14.03
N ILE A 148 -3.17 -2.23 -12.81
CA ILE A 148 -2.78 -1.29 -11.75
C ILE A 148 -1.31 -1.43 -11.40
N GLY A 149 -0.74 -0.31 -10.97
CA GLY A 149 0.61 -0.23 -10.41
C GLY A 149 0.63 -0.34 -8.89
N PRO A 150 1.81 -0.16 -8.29
CA PRO A 150 1.96 -0.11 -6.83
C PRO A 150 1.08 0.98 -6.21
N HIS A 151 0.67 0.76 -4.97
CA HIS A 151 -0.08 1.68 -4.11
C HIS A 151 -1.55 1.97 -4.49
N VAL A 152 -2.02 1.53 -5.65
CA VAL A 152 -3.46 1.60 -6.00
C VAL A 152 -4.23 0.70 -5.05
N LEU A 153 -5.26 1.25 -4.41
CA LEU A 153 -6.13 0.47 -3.51
C LEU A 153 -7.20 -0.23 -4.32
N VAL A 154 -7.35 -1.54 -4.13
CA VAL A 154 -8.38 -2.38 -4.75
C VAL A 154 -9.36 -2.85 -3.68
N ALA A 155 -10.66 -2.71 -3.90
CA ALA A 155 -11.67 -3.16 -2.96
C ALA A 155 -12.82 -3.86 -3.68
N LEU A 156 -13.64 -4.59 -2.91
CA LEU A 156 -14.90 -5.15 -3.37
C LEU A 156 -16.03 -4.24 -2.91
N GLY A 157 -16.93 -3.91 -3.83
CA GLY A 157 -17.98 -2.94 -3.55
C GLY A 157 -19.12 -2.99 -4.54
N SER A 158 -20.03 -2.02 -4.40
CA SER A 158 -21.20 -1.87 -5.27
C SER A 158 -21.51 -0.39 -5.48
N ARG A 159 -22.43 -0.10 -6.40
CA ARG A 159 -22.90 1.27 -6.63
C ARG A 159 -24.12 1.55 -5.75
N GLY A 160 -24.03 2.56 -4.89
CA GLY A 160 -25.15 3.14 -4.15
C GLY A 160 -25.52 4.53 -4.68
N ASP A 161 -26.37 5.23 -3.93
CA ASP A 161 -26.87 6.57 -4.29
C ASP A 161 -25.76 7.62 -4.37
N SER A 162 -24.72 7.49 -3.54
CA SER A 162 -23.55 8.38 -3.49
C SER A 162 -22.43 7.97 -4.45
N GLY A 163 -22.62 6.96 -5.29
CA GLY A 163 -21.62 6.45 -6.23
C GLY A 163 -21.08 5.06 -5.86
N TRP A 164 -19.92 4.73 -6.40
CA TRP A 164 -19.22 3.48 -6.10
C TRP A 164 -18.57 3.56 -4.72
N ALA A 165 -18.73 2.52 -3.92
CA ALA A 165 -18.10 2.43 -2.61
C ALA A 165 -17.82 0.96 -2.23
N PRO A 166 -16.72 0.69 -1.50
CA PRO A 166 -16.50 -0.59 -0.86
C PRO A 166 -17.61 -0.87 0.15
N HIS A 167 -17.88 -2.16 0.38
CA HIS A 167 -18.77 -2.60 1.47
C HIS A 167 -18.09 -3.71 2.27
N PRO A 168 -18.55 -3.97 3.52
CA PRO A 168 -17.94 -5.02 4.32
C PRO A 168 -18.02 -6.39 3.66
N ILE A 169 -16.91 -7.13 3.67
CA ILE A 169 -16.78 -8.50 3.16
C ILE A 169 -16.04 -9.33 4.21
N LYS A 170 -16.46 -10.59 4.36
CA LYS A 170 -15.79 -11.57 5.22
C LYS A 170 -14.82 -12.44 4.42
N ASP A 171 -15.28 -13.02 3.31
CA ASP A 171 -14.50 -13.95 2.51
C ASP A 171 -14.51 -13.51 1.04
N ALA A 172 -13.36 -13.10 0.53
CA ALA A 172 -13.19 -12.70 -0.86
C ALA A 172 -12.17 -13.59 -1.57
N VAL A 173 -12.45 -13.92 -2.83
CA VAL A 173 -11.48 -14.47 -3.78
C VAL A 173 -11.53 -13.62 -5.04
N MET A 174 -10.37 -13.32 -5.61
CA MET A 174 -10.25 -12.66 -6.90
C MET A 174 -9.01 -13.19 -7.63
N ASP A 175 -9.03 -13.11 -8.94
CA ASP A 175 -7.87 -13.48 -9.75
C ASP A 175 -6.94 -12.29 -9.92
N VAL A 176 -5.65 -12.48 -9.67
CA VAL A 176 -4.60 -11.51 -9.93
C VAL A 176 -3.78 -12.00 -11.12
N THR A 177 -3.80 -11.22 -12.20
CA THR A 177 -3.03 -11.50 -13.41
C THR A 177 -1.82 -10.59 -13.49
N LEU A 178 -0.64 -11.18 -13.59
CA LEU A 178 0.62 -10.49 -13.75
C LEU A 178 0.92 -10.30 -15.25
N GLU A 179 1.12 -9.03 -15.65
CA GLU A 179 1.51 -8.64 -17.01
C GLU A 179 2.94 -8.10 -17.01
N ALA A 180 3.91 -8.98 -17.32
CA ALA A 180 5.33 -8.64 -17.33
C ALA A 180 5.83 -8.22 -18.72
N THR A 181 6.69 -7.22 -18.76
CA THR A 181 7.41 -6.80 -19.96
C THR A 181 8.90 -6.66 -19.65
N ILE A 182 9.74 -7.37 -20.39
CA ILE A 182 11.19 -7.18 -20.40
C ILE A 182 11.53 -5.99 -21.30
N ASN A 183 12.48 -5.15 -20.87
CA ASN A 183 12.93 -4.01 -21.66
C ASN A 183 13.61 -4.45 -22.98
N PRO A 184 13.76 -3.55 -23.97
CA PRO A 184 14.40 -3.90 -25.24
C PRO A 184 15.77 -4.54 -25.03
N ALA A 185 16.05 -5.63 -25.73
CA ALA A 185 17.29 -6.38 -25.52
C ALA A 185 18.54 -5.56 -25.84
N LYS A 186 18.47 -4.55 -26.73
CA LYS A 186 19.59 -3.65 -27.01
C LYS A 186 19.99 -2.76 -25.82
N ASP A 187 19.09 -2.58 -24.86
CA ASP A 187 19.31 -1.77 -23.65
C ASP A 187 19.81 -2.63 -22.48
N LEU A 188 19.96 -3.95 -22.69
CA LEU A 188 20.28 -4.94 -21.67
C LEU A 188 21.53 -5.73 -22.04
N THR A 189 22.41 -5.94 -21.08
CA THR A 189 23.53 -6.86 -21.18
C THR A 189 23.06 -8.24 -20.73
N LEU A 190 22.90 -9.16 -21.70
CA LEU A 190 22.33 -10.50 -21.51
C LEU A 190 23.33 -11.60 -21.90
N THR A 191 24.58 -11.43 -21.51
CA THR A 191 25.66 -12.41 -21.77
C THR A 191 25.65 -13.58 -20.80
N ASP A 192 25.07 -13.39 -19.62
CA ASP A 192 24.91 -14.38 -18.56
C ASP A 192 23.44 -14.53 -18.17
N GLU A 193 23.12 -15.52 -17.33
CA GLU A 193 21.77 -15.66 -16.78
C GLU A 193 21.41 -14.45 -15.91
N VAL A 194 20.26 -13.82 -16.21
CA VAL A 194 19.68 -12.73 -15.42
C VAL A 194 18.36 -13.20 -14.84
N ALA A 195 18.20 -13.07 -13.53
CA ALA A 195 16.97 -13.46 -12.85
C ALA A 195 15.85 -12.44 -13.09
N ILE A 196 14.64 -12.94 -13.37
CA ILE A 196 13.42 -12.15 -13.27
C ILE A 196 13.03 -12.14 -11.78
N ASP A 197 13.38 -11.06 -11.09
CA ASP A 197 13.27 -10.92 -9.63
C ASP A 197 12.26 -9.82 -9.29
N GLY A 198 11.01 -10.04 -9.71
CA GLY A 198 9.88 -9.21 -9.29
C GLY A 198 9.32 -9.68 -7.96
N SER A 199 8.96 -8.75 -7.07
CA SER A 199 8.34 -9.08 -5.79
C SER A 199 7.36 -8.01 -5.34
N ALA A 200 6.17 -8.42 -4.93
CA ALA A 200 5.14 -7.54 -4.37
C ALA A 200 4.52 -8.12 -3.09
N THR A 201 4.12 -7.22 -2.20
CA THR A 201 3.35 -7.53 -0.99
C THR A 201 1.92 -7.02 -1.17
N PHE A 202 0.92 -7.85 -0.88
CA PHE A 202 -0.49 -7.44 -0.88
C PHE A 202 -0.92 -7.14 0.56
N GLU A 203 -0.95 -5.86 0.92
CA GLU A 203 -1.34 -5.43 2.26
C GLU A 203 -2.85 -5.23 2.35
N VAL A 204 -3.47 -5.72 3.43
CA VAL A 204 -4.86 -5.37 3.75
C VAL A 204 -4.88 -4.02 4.48
N LYS A 205 -5.61 -3.05 3.92
CA LYS A 205 -5.93 -1.76 4.54
C LYS A 205 -7.37 -1.77 5.03
N TYR A 206 -7.55 -1.59 6.34
CA TYR A 206 -8.86 -1.37 6.94
C TYR A 206 -9.32 0.06 6.63
N LEU A 207 -10.60 0.21 6.23
CA LEU A 207 -11.20 1.49 5.83
C LEU A 207 -12.16 2.03 6.88
#